data_AF-A0AAW0XSX2-F1
#
_entry.id   AF-A0AAW0XSX2-F1
#
_cell.length_a   1.000
_cell.length_b   1.000
_cell.length_c   1.000
_cell.angle_alpha   90.00
_cell.angle_beta   90.00
_cell.angle_gamma   90.00
#
_symmetry.space_group_name_H-M   'P 1'
#
loop_
_entity.id
_entity.type
_entity.pdbx_description
1 polymer ?
#
loop_
_entity_poly.entity_id
_entity_poly.type
_entity_poly.pdbx_seq_one_letter_code
_entity_poly.pdbx_strand_id
1 'polypeptide(L)'
;MTTKVESSGWRRLNTLAHYGVKDSAIMALVHRPHDHHTLNNANCTTKCNSCAGYGMTGSGSPVSHCGDGESNSLEPNVYHLVKPVDHDSPCRGGERTHKAIPEIFLTRLLSTKGTVQKFVDDFFKTILSPNETLPPAIKWLFDLFDEAGRRHGLVDPEVVLAWKSNSLPLRFWVNFIKNPDFILDVHKSPTVDSCLSVIAQTFMDACSTTEHRLGKDSPSNKLLFAKDITQYKAMVRAFYNGVRTMPPVTDQDMAAYLHHLSLNHLGQLDAKPALQELFHTYITRYYVQIIETLEVDPDCRSLHLAHKLDNVMCTINGEPTSMC
;
A
#
# COMPACT_ATOMS: atom_id res chain seq x y z
N MET A 1 -28.67 -12.05 -28.05
CA MET A 1 -28.11 -11.14 -27.02
C MET A 1 -28.99 -9.91 -26.94
N THR A 2 -29.45 -9.52 -25.74
CA THR A 2 -30.34 -8.36 -25.54
C THR A 2 -29.59 -7.04 -25.40
N THR A 3 -28.26 -7.08 -25.44
CA THR A 3 -27.41 -5.90 -25.22
C THR A 3 -27.60 -4.88 -26.34
N LYS A 4 -27.91 -3.63 -25.96
CA LYS A 4 -28.07 -2.54 -26.91
C LYS A 4 -26.69 -2.11 -27.42
N VAL A 5 -26.45 -2.29 -28.71
CA VAL A 5 -25.29 -1.74 -29.42
C VAL A 5 -25.77 -0.49 -30.13
N GLU A 6 -25.17 0.65 -29.82
CA GLU A 6 -25.49 1.93 -30.46
C GLU A 6 -24.90 1.98 -31.88
N SER A 7 -25.48 2.82 -32.74
CA SER A 7 -24.97 3.08 -34.09
C SER A 7 -23.52 3.59 -34.10
N SER A 8 -23.05 4.17 -32.99
CA SER A 8 -21.66 4.61 -32.79
C SER A 8 -20.68 3.49 -32.41
N GLY A 9 -21.09 2.21 -32.42
CA GLY A 9 -20.24 1.07 -32.05
C GLY A 9 -20.05 0.85 -30.53
N TRP A 10 -20.61 1.74 -29.70
CA TRP A 10 -20.56 1.62 -28.25
C TRP A 10 -21.59 0.62 -27.72
N ARG A 11 -21.19 -0.15 -26.71
CA ARG A 11 -22.03 -1.15 -26.04
C ARG A 11 -22.27 -0.74 -24.59
N ARG A 12 -23.54 -0.60 -24.19
CA ARG A 12 -23.90 -0.35 -22.79
C ARG A 12 -23.99 -1.67 -22.03
N LEU A 13 -23.38 -1.74 -20.84
CA LEU A 13 -23.56 -2.89 -19.93
C LEU A 13 -25.02 -3.00 -19.47
N ASN A 14 -25.55 -4.22 -19.49
CA ASN A 14 -26.93 -4.48 -19.10
C ASN A 14 -27.07 -4.32 -17.57
N THR A 15 -28.04 -3.51 -17.16
CA THR A 15 -28.41 -3.31 -15.75
C THR A 15 -29.65 -4.13 -15.40
N LEU A 16 -30.00 -4.22 -14.12
CA LEU A 16 -31.27 -4.82 -13.70
C LEU A 16 -32.49 -4.15 -14.38
N ALA A 17 -32.44 -2.83 -14.56
CA ALA A 17 -33.46 -2.06 -15.25
C ALA A 17 -33.58 -2.45 -16.74
N HIS A 18 -32.48 -2.80 -17.40
CA HIS A 18 -32.50 -3.28 -18.79
C HIS A 18 -33.31 -4.57 -18.95
N TYR A 19 -33.25 -5.46 -17.95
CA TYR A 19 -34.03 -6.70 -17.91
C TYR A 19 -35.43 -6.52 -17.31
N GLY A 20 -35.83 -5.30 -16.92
CA GLY A 20 -37.13 -5.04 -16.30
C GLY A 20 -37.31 -5.73 -14.93
N VAL A 21 -36.21 -6.02 -14.23
CA VAL A 21 -36.24 -6.63 -12.89
C VAL A 21 -36.91 -5.66 -11.92
N LYS A 22 -37.97 -6.13 -11.27
CA LYS A 22 -38.77 -5.35 -10.31
C LYS A 22 -38.27 -5.54 -8.88
N ASP A 23 -38.74 -4.68 -8.00
CA ASP A 23 -38.53 -4.85 -6.56
C ASP A 23 -39.04 -6.22 -6.09
N SER A 24 -38.34 -6.80 -5.10
CA SER A 24 -38.61 -8.15 -4.57
C SER A 24 -38.52 -9.31 -5.58
N ALA A 25 -37.82 -9.14 -6.71
CA ALA A 25 -37.55 -10.24 -7.63
C ALA A 25 -36.69 -11.33 -6.99
N ILE A 26 -37.10 -12.59 -7.17
CA ILE A 26 -36.35 -13.75 -6.70
C ILE A 26 -35.23 -14.05 -7.72
N MET A 27 -33.99 -14.11 -7.24
CA MET A 27 -32.82 -14.42 -8.04
C MET A 27 -32.04 -15.55 -7.39
N ALA A 28 -31.39 -16.39 -8.21
CA ALA A 28 -30.53 -17.46 -7.73
C ALA A 28 -29.17 -17.38 -8.44
N LEU A 29 -28.09 -17.60 -7.68
CA LEU A 29 -26.76 -17.80 -8.23
C LEU A 29 -26.62 -19.26 -8.61
N VAL A 30 -26.36 -19.52 -9.88
CA VAL A 30 -26.17 -20.89 -10.41
C VAL A 30 -24.75 -20.99 -10.94
N HIS A 31 -24.07 -22.10 -10.63
CA HIS A 31 -22.76 -22.37 -11.20
C HIS A 31 -22.89 -22.42 -12.72
N ARG A 32 -22.02 -21.69 -13.43
CA ARG A 32 -22.01 -21.73 -14.89
C ARG A 32 -21.45 -23.10 -15.30
N PRO A 33 -22.25 -24.03 -15.85
CA PRO A 33 -21.68 -25.26 -16.38
C PRO A 33 -20.67 -24.86 -17.46
N HIS A 34 -19.47 -25.43 -17.41
CA HIS A 34 -18.50 -25.27 -18.49
C HIS A 34 -19.15 -25.78 -19.78
N ASP A 35 -19.62 -24.88 -20.64
CA ASP A 35 -19.94 -25.21 -22.01
C ASP A 35 -18.63 -25.60 -22.70
N HIS A 36 -18.37 -26.90 -22.79
CA HIS A 36 -17.29 -27.49 -23.60
C HIS A 36 -17.42 -27.14 -25.11
N HIS A 37 -18.44 -26.37 -25.52
CA HIS A 37 -18.68 -25.99 -26.91
C HIS A 37 -18.04 -24.67 -27.37
N THR A 38 -17.32 -23.94 -26.51
CA THR A 38 -16.50 -22.77 -26.93
C THR A 38 -14.99 -23.01 -26.90
N LEU A 39 -14.55 -24.27 -26.88
CA LEU A 39 -13.12 -24.63 -27.01
C LEU A 39 -12.66 -24.84 -28.46
N ASN A 40 -13.46 -24.43 -29.46
CA ASN A 40 -13.09 -24.58 -30.88
C ASN A 40 -12.69 -23.27 -31.58
N ASN A 41 -12.38 -22.20 -30.84
CA ASN A 41 -11.72 -21.03 -31.45
C ASN A 41 -10.60 -20.41 -30.60
N ALA A 42 -10.02 -21.17 -29.66
CA ALA A 42 -8.85 -20.76 -28.90
C ALA A 42 -7.56 -21.33 -29.50
N ASN A 43 -7.23 -20.91 -30.73
CA ASN A 43 -5.81 -20.84 -31.14
C ASN A 43 -5.19 -19.54 -30.63
N CYS A 44 -5.32 -19.29 -29.32
CA CYS A 44 -4.48 -18.33 -28.61
C CYS A 44 -3.52 -19.10 -27.71
N THR A 45 -2.71 -19.95 -28.34
CA THR A 45 -1.45 -20.44 -27.76
C THR A 45 -0.36 -19.42 -28.07
N THR A 46 -0.51 -18.19 -27.58
CA THR A 46 0.63 -17.28 -27.50
C THR A 46 1.18 -17.40 -26.10
N LYS A 47 2.25 -18.19 -25.99
CA LYS A 47 3.10 -18.28 -24.79
C LYS A 47 3.58 -16.87 -24.42
N CYS A 48 2.91 -16.23 -23.47
CA CYS A 48 3.49 -15.10 -22.73
C CYS A 48 4.47 -15.70 -21.72
N ASN A 49 5.75 -15.58 -21.99
CA ASN A 49 6.84 -16.19 -21.23
C ASN A 49 7.36 -15.29 -20.10
N SER A 50 6.51 -14.44 -19.50
CA SER A 50 6.94 -13.49 -18.46
C SER A 50 6.08 -13.42 -17.19
N CYS A 51 5.13 -14.35 -16.99
CA CYS A 51 4.35 -14.40 -15.75
C CYS A 51 4.66 -15.69 -14.97
N ALA A 52 5.86 -15.78 -14.40
CA ALA A 52 6.13 -16.72 -13.33
C ALA A 52 5.66 -16.10 -12.00
N GLY A 53 4.72 -16.76 -11.31
CA GLY A 53 4.46 -16.52 -9.88
C GLY A 53 3.01 -16.22 -9.51
N TYR A 54 2.44 -17.16 -8.76
CA TYR A 54 1.23 -17.06 -7.92
C TYR A 54 -0.14 -16.98 -8.63
N GLY A 55 -0.78 -18.16 -8.70
CA GLY A 55 -2.20 -18.29 -8.98
C GLY A 55 -3.03 -17.65 -7.87
N MET A 56 -3.65 -16.52 -8.18
CA MET A 56 -4.80 -16.00 -7.44
C MET A 56 -6.05 -16.42 -8.18
N THR A 57 -6.97 -17.05 -7.45
CA THR A 57 -8.35 -17.32 -7.83
C THR A 57 -9.08 -15.99 -8.03
N GLY A 58 -8.95 -15.43 -9.23
CA GLY A 58 -9.49 -14.13 -9.59
C GLY A 58 -11.02 -14.13 -9.64
N SER A 59 -11.62 -13.53 -8.62
CA SER A 59 -12.95 -12.89 -8.64
C SER A 59 -12.95 -11.67 -9.60
N GLY A 60 -12.48 -11.86 -10.82
CA GLY A 60 -12.57 -10.87 -11.89
C GLY A 60 -13.85 -11.14 -12.66
N SER A 61 -14.77 -10.16 -12.69
CA SER A 61 -15.79 -10.16 -13.73
C SER A 61 -15.09 -10.24 -15.10
N PRO A 62 -15.57 -11.04 -16.07
CA PRO A 62 -14.97 -11.18 -17.40
C PRO A 62 -15.05 -9.89 -18.27
N VAL A 63 -15.27 -8.73 -17.64
CA VAL A 63 -15.41 -7.40 -18.23
C VAL A 63 -14.32 -6.44 -17.73
N SER A 64 -13.47 -6.87 -16.78
CA SER A 64 -12.51 -5.96 -16.09
C SER A 64 -11.12 -5.85 -16.75
N HIS A 65 -10.83 -6.61 -17.80
CA HIS A 65 -9.57 -6.48 -18.56
C HIS A 65 -9.84 -5.81 -19.92
N CYS A 66 -10.09 -4.50 -19.90
CA CYS A 66 -10.02 -3.67 -21.10
C CYS A 66 -9.10 -2.49 -20.81
N GLY A 67 -7.80 -2.72 -20.97
CA GLY A 67 -6.76 -1.71 -20.84
C GLY A 67 -5.40 -2.29 -21.21
N ASP A 68 -4.88 -1.81 -22.33
CA ASP A 68 -3.56 -2.09 -22.93
C ASP A 68 -3.28 -3.50 -23.45
N GLY A 69 -3.57 -3.66 -24.74
CA GLY A 69 -2.97 -4.65 -25.60
C GLY A 69 -3.30 -4.32 -27.05
N GLU A 70 -2.30 -3.92 -27.83
CA GLU A 70 -2.37 -3.60 -29.26
C GLU A 70 -2.82 -4.80 -30.12
N SER A 71 -4.08 -5.18 -29.98
CA SER A 71 -4.72 -6.22 -30.77
C SER A 71 -5.81 -5.59 -31.62
N ASN A 72 -5.61 -5.63 -32.93
CA ASN A 72 -6.42 -5.01 -33.98
C ASN A 72 -7.77 -5.74 -34.19
N SER A 73 -8.47 -6.06 -33.11
CA SER A 73 -9.85 -6.56 -33.11
C SER A 73 -10.73 -5.48 -32.50
N LEU A 74 -11.75 -5.04 -33.25
CA LEU A 74 -12.80 -4.13 -32.80
C LEU A 74 -13.57 -4.73 -31.61
N GLU A 75 -12.99 -4.68 -30.41
CA GLU A 75 -13.78 -4.84 -29.20
C GLU A 75 -14.64 -3.58 -29.07
N PRO A 76 -15.98 -3.71 -29.06
CA PRO A 76 -16.85 -2.55 -29.04
C PRO A 76 -16.63 -1.79 -27.73
N ASN A 77 -16.34 -0.50 -27.82
CA ASN A 77 -16.15 0.36 -26.66
C ASN A 77 -17.32 0.20 -25.67
N VAL A 78 -17.03 -0.18 -24.43
CA VAL A 78 -18.05 -0.50 -23.42
C VAL A 78 -18.23 0.66 -22.43
N TYR A 79 -19.47 0.95 -22.06
CA TYR A 79 -19.77 1.92 -20.99
C TYR A 79 -20.90 1.42 -20.07
N HIS A 80 -21.00 2.00 -18.86
CA HIS A 80 -22.06 1.66 -17.89
C HIS A 80 -23.01 2.85 -17.64
N LEU A 81 -22.64 3.75 -16.73
CA LEU A 81 -23.45 4.93 -16.38
C LEU A 81 -23.01 6.20 -17.11
N VAL A 82 -21.71 6.37 -17.32
CA VAL A 82 -21.12 7.54 -17.99
C VAL A 82 -20.36 7.02 -19.21
N LYS A 83 -20.64 7.62 -20.37
CA LYS A 83 -19.86 7.35 -21.59
C LYS A 83 -18.52 8.08 -21.47
N PRO A 84 -17.38 7.41 -21.69
CA PRO A 84 -16.09 8.09 -21.78
C PRO A 84 -16.18 9.21 -22.82
N VAL A 85 -15.67 10.39 -22.49
CA VAL A 85 -15.61 11.50 -23.44
C VAL A 85 -14.38 11.26 -24.31
N ASP A 86 -14.55 11.16 -25.63
CA ASP A 86 -13.43 11.00 -26.55
C ASP A 86 -12.46 12.18 -26.37
N HIS A 87 -11.22 11.89 -25.96
CA HIS A 87 -10.21 12.90 -25.72
C HIS A 87 -9.68 13.55 -27.02
N ASP A 88 -10.13 13.09 -28.18
CA ASP A 88 -9.74 13.56 -29.52
C ASP A 88 -10.74 14.52 -30.17
N SER A 89 -11.24 15.51 -29.40
CA SER A 89 -11.85 16.70 -30.01
C SER A 89 -10.79 17.81 -30.13
N PRO A 90 -10.22 18.08 -31.34
CA PRO A 90 -9.16 19.06 -31.53
C PRO A 90 -9.71 20.49 -31.63
N CYS A 91 -10.61 20.88 -30.72
CA CYS A 91 -11.23 22.20 -30.70
C CYS A 91 -11.44 22.72 -29.27
N ARG A 92 -10.33 23.10 -28.61
CA ARG A 92 -10.09 24.39 -27.94
C ARG A 92 -8.87 24.26 -27.04
N GLY A 93 -7.74 24.72 -27.58
CA GLY A 93 -6.54 24.98 -26.79
C GLY A 93 -6.80 26.05 -25.72
N GLY A 94 -6.06 25.93 -24.63
CA GLY A 94 -6.09 26.83 -23.50
C GLY A 94 -7.00 26.31 -22.38
N GLU A 95 -6.42 26.17 -21.20
CA GLU A 95 -7.10 25.83 -19.94
C GLU A 95 -7.40 24.34 -19.71
N ARG A 96 -6.36 23.63 -19.25
CA ARG A 96 -6.52 22.71 -18.11
C ARG A 96 -6.97 23.52 -16.88
N THR A 97 -8.13 24.15 -16.96
CA THR A 97 -8.81 24.72 -15.80
C THR A 97 -9.04 23.57 -14.84
N HIS A 98 -8.44 23.67 -13.67
CA HIS A 98 -8.95 23.09 -12.44
C HIS A 98 -10.39 23.58 -12.28
N LYS A 99 -11.34 23.01 -13.04
CA LYS A 99 -12.75 23.32 -12.90
C LYS A 99 -13.10 22.81 -11.51
N ALA A 100 -13.29 23.75 -10.60
CA ALA A 100 -13.75 23.49 -9.25
C ALA A 100 -14.85 22.43 -9.34
N ILE A 101 -14.74 21.40 -8.51
CA ILE A 101 -15.75 20.36 -8.40
C ILE A 101 -17.10 21.07 -8.29
N PRO A 102 -18.07 20.85 -9.22
CA PRO A 102 -19.34 21.53 -9.17
C PRO A 102 -19.92 21.40 -7.76
N GLU A 103 -20.35 22.50 -7.16
CA GLU A 103 -20.69 22.62 -5.73
C GLU A 103 -21.63 21.50 -5.24
N ILE A 104 -22.50 21.02 -6.14
CA ILE A 104 -23.39 19.86 -5.93
C ILE A 104 -22.66 18.56 -5.52
N PHE A 105 -21.43 18.34 -5.97
CA PHE A 105 -20.64 17.17 -5.64
C PHE A 105 -19.88 17.34 -4.33
N LEU A 106 -19.53 18.58 -3.94
CA LEU A 106 -18.91 18.83 -2.64
C LEU A 106 -19.88 18.49 -1.49
N THR A 107 -21.16 18.85 -1.62
CA THR A 107 -22.20 18.48 -0.64
C THR A 107 -22.33 16.96 -0.51
N ARG A 108 -22.25 16.22 -1.62
CA ARG A 108 -22.27 14.74 -1.59
C ARG A 108 -21.03 14.18 -0.89
N LEU A 109 -19.84 14.73 -1.17
CA LEU A 109 -18.61 14.33 -0.49
C LEU A 109 -18.67 14.61 1.02
N LEU A 110 -19.18 15.77 1.41
CA LEU A 110 -19.40 16.12 2.82
C LEU A 110 -20.40 15.19 3.50
N SER A 111 -21.48 14.81 2.81
CA SER A 111 -22.44 13.83 3.32
C SER A 111 -21.77 12.47 3.55
N THR A 112 -21.02 11.95 2.59
CA THR A 112 -20.30 10.68 2.73
C THR A 112 -19.27 10.75 3.87
N LYS A 113 -18.51 11.85 3.94
CA LYS A 113 -17.55 12.12 5.03
C LYS A 113 -18.25 12.10 6.38
N GLY A 114 -19.40 12.77 6.51
CA GLY A 114 -20.22 12.78 7.72
C GLY A 114 -20.65 11.38 8.16
N THR A 115 -21.07 10.52 7.22
CA THR A 115 -21.47 9.14 7.51
C THR A 115 -20.32 8.29 8.04
N VAL A 116 -19.10 8.46 7.52
CA VAL A 116 -17.93 7.65 7.92
C VAL A 116 -17.11 8.26 9.06
N GLN A 117 -17.41 9.50 9.45
CA GLN A 117 -16.61 10.31 10.38
C GLN A 117 -16.27 9.57 11.68
N LYS A 118 -17.29 8.97 12.32
CA LYS A 118 -17.10 8.26 13.59
C LYS A 118 -16.08 7.11 13.48
N PHE A 119 -16.11 6.36 12.38
CA PHE A 119 -15.17 5.26 12.16
C PHE A 119 -13.74 5.76 11.97
N VAL A 120 -13.56 6.89 11.27
CA VAL A 120 -12.25 7.54 11.11
C VAL A 120 -11.72 8.02 12.46
N ASP A 121 -12.56 8.70 13.24
CA ASP A 121 -12.18 9.22 14.55
C ASP A 121 -11.82 8.10 15.54
N ASP A 122 -12.63 7.05 15.59
CA ASP A 122 -12.40 5.92 16.49
C ASP A 122 -11.14 5.14 16.08
N PHE A 123 -10.89 5.00 14.78
CA PHE A 123 -9.65 4.41 14.27
C PHE A 123 -8.42 5.24 14.65
N PHE A 124 -8.43 6.56 14.39
CA PHE A 124 -7.31 7.45 14.75
C PHE A 124 -7.05 7.48 16.25
N LYS A 125 -8.11 7.54 17.08
CA LYS A 125 -7.96 7.43 18.54
C LYS A 125 -7.31 6.12 18.93
N THR A 126 -7.71 5.00 18.33
CA THR A 126 -7.17 3.69 18.67
C THR A 126 -5.68 3.60 18.37
N ILE A 127 -5.24 4.02 17.18
CA ILE A 127 -3.82 3.93 16.79
C ILE A 127 -2.93 5.02 17.43
N LEU A 128 -3.51 6.11 17.93
CA LEU A 128 -2.82 7.21 18.61
C LEU A 128 -3.08 7.25 20.13
N SER A 129 -3.46 6.12 20.74
CA SER A 129 -3.65 6.03 22.19
C SER A 129 -2.38 5.49 22.86
N PRO A 130 -1.72 6.26 23.75
CA PRO A 130 -0.63 5.75 24.58
C PRO A 130 -1.25 4.94 25.74
N ASN A 131 -1.50 3.66 25.51
CA ASN A 131 -2.07 2.75 26.49
C ASN A 131 -1.11 1.60 26.81
N GLU A 132 -1.41 0.80 27.85
CA GLU A 132 -0.58 -0.35 28.25
C GLU A 132 -0.49 -1.44 27.19
N THR A 133 -1.38 -1.42 26.19
CA THR A 133 -1.35 -2.35 25.04
C THR A 133 -0.36 -1.91 23.95
N LEU A 134 0.27 -0.74 24.08
CA LEU A 134 1.26 -0.28 23.12
C LEU A 134 2.47 -1.24 23.11
N PRO A 135 2.87 -1.77 21.93
CA PRO A 135 4.04 -2.63 21.84
C PRO A 135 5.29 -1.98 22.45
N PRO A 136 6.07 -2.71 23.27
CA PRO A 136 7.29 -2.17 23.90
C PRO A 136 8.31 -1.68 22.87
N ALA A 137 8.29 -2.26 21.66
CA ALA A 137 9.10 -1.84 20.52
C ALA A 137 8.90 -0.36 20.13
N ILE A 138 7.66 0.17 20.22
CA ILE A 138 7.38 1.57 19.86
C ILE A 138 8.02 2.50 20.89
N LYS A 139 7.85 2.19 22.17
CA LYS A 139 8.46 2.94 23.28
C LYS A 139 9.99 2.92 23.16
N TRP A 140 10.58 1.73 23.03
CA TRP A 140 12.02 1.55 22.89
C TRP A 140 12.59 2.32 21.68
N LEU A 141 11.93 2.25 20.52
CA LEU A 141 12.36 2.97 19.32
C LEU A 141 12.26 4.50 19.48
N PHE A 142 11.21 4.99 20.13
CA PHE A 142 11.04 6.43 20.34
C PHE A 142 12.03 6.99 21.35
N ASP A 143 12.36 6.23 22.39
CA ASP A 143 13.41 6.58 23.34
C ASP A 143 14.79 6.57 22.67
N LEU A 144 15.04 5.62 21.75
CA LEU A 144 16.26 5.61 20.94
C LEU A 144 16.41 6.89 20.11
N PHE A 145 15.33 7.41 19.52
CA PHE A 145 15.37 8.69 18.80
C PHE A 145 15.59 9.89 19.73
N ASP A 146 14.95 9.91 20.90
CA ASP A 146 15.15 10.97 21.89
C ASP A 146 16.61 10.98 22.40
N GLU A 147 17.19 9.81 22.64
CA GLU A 147 18.60 9.61 23.00
C GLU A 147 19.54 10.06 21.87
N ALA A 148 19.28 9.64 20.63
CA ALA A 148 20.07 10.05 19.48
C ALA A 148 20.02 11.58 19.27
N GLY A 149 18.84 12.20 19.43
CA GLY A 149 18.69 13.64 19.33
C GLY A 149 19.49 14.39 20.41
N ARG A 150 19.47 13.88 21.64
CA ARG A 150 20.26 14.46 22.74
C ARG A 150 21.76 14.31 22.53
N ARG A 151 22.24 13.13 22.09
CA ARG A 151 23.66 12.86 21.83
C ARG A 151 24.24 13.78 20.75
N HIS A 152 23.45 14.13 19.74
CA HIS A 152 23.87 15.04 18.68
C HIS A 152 23.57 16.51 18.98
N GLY A 153 23.08 16.85 20.18
CA GLY A 153 22.81 18.23 20.59
C GLY A 153 21.71 18.92 19.79
N LEU A 154 20.70 18.18 19.32
CA LEU A 154 19.58 18.77 18.57
C LEU A 154 18.76 19.69 19.47
N VAL A 155 18.71 20.97 19.11
CA VAL A 155 17.99 22.02 19.86
C VAL A 155 16.51 22.05 19.48
N ASP A 156 16.19 21.74 18.23
CA ASP A 156 14.81 21.76 17.72
C ASP A 156 14.09 20.42 17.99
N PRO A 157 13.05 20.40 18.85
CA PRO A 157 12.28 19.20 19.13
C PRO A 157 11.46 18.70 17.93
N GLU A 158 11.22 19.53 16.91
CA GLU A 158 10.50 19.11 15.70
C GLU A 158 11.26 18.08 14.89
N VAL A 159 12.60 18.07 14.95
CA VAL A 159 13.41 17.11 14.19
C VAL A 159 13.17 15.69 14.70
N VAL A 160 13.21 15.48 16.02
CA VAL A 160 12.97 14.17 16.63
C VAL A 160 11.50 13.75 16.44
N LEU A 161 10.58 14.70 16.50
CA LEU A 161 9.18 14.46 16.18
C LEU A 161 9.00 13.96 14.74
N ALA A 162 9.69 14.57 13.78
CA ALA A 162 9.68 14.15 12.39
C ALA A 162 10.27 12.74 12.21
N TRP A 163 11.32 12.37 12.95
CA TRP A 163 11.84 10.99 12.94
C TRP A 163 10.78 9.98 13.41
N LYS A 164 10.08 10.28 14.50
CA LYS A 164 8.99 9.45 15.04
C LYS A 164 7.82 9.33 14.05
N SER A 165 7.41 10.43 13.41
CA SER A 165 6.38 10.44 12.36
C SER A 165 6.79 9.60 11.14
N ASN A 166 8.05 9.78 10.68
CA ASN A 166 8.59 9.09 9.52
C ASN A 166 8.87 7.61 9.76
N SER A 167 9.06 7.17 11.00
CA SER A 167 9.36 5.77 11.31
C SER A 167 8.10 4.91 11.44
N LEU A 168 7.05 5.44 12.08
CA LEU A 168 5.86 4.66 12.45
C LEU A 168 4.59 5.15 11.73
N PRO A 169 3.98 6.30 12.03
CA PRO A 169 2.75 6.74 11.35
C PRO A 169 2.82 6.72 9.83
N LEU A 170 3.87 7.30 9.25
CA LEU A 170 3.96 7.51 7.80
C LEU A 170 4.40 6.26 7.02
N ARG A 171 5.07 5.30 7.68
CA ARG A 171 5.55 4.07 7.03
C ARG A 171 4.67 2.87 7.30
N PHE A 172 4.23 2.72 8.55
CA PHE A 172 3.41 1.59 8.99
C PHE A 172 1.92 1.92 8.83
N TRP A 173 1.41 2.92 9.56
CA TRP A 173 -0.03 3.16 9.65
C TRP A 173 -0.66 3.66 8.35
N VAL A 174 -0.02 4.59 7.64
CA VAL A 174 -0.49 5.04 6.31
C VAL A 174 -0.61 3.87 5.34
N ASN A 175 0.33 2.91 5.41
CA ASN A 175 0.32 1.76 4.52
C ASN A 175 -0.87 0.84 4.81
N PHE A 176 -1.16 0.56 6.09
CA PHE A 176 -2.30 -0.26 6.49
C PHE A 176 -3.66 0.42 6.28
N ILE A 177 -3.74 1.76 6.41
CA ILE A 177 -4.96 2.50 6.06
C ILE A 177 -5.25 2.34 4.57
N LYS A 178 -4.23 2.44 3.71
CA LYS A 178 -4.39 2.30 2.26
C LYS A 178 -4.61 0.87 1.79
N ASN A 179 -4.04 -0.09 2.49
CA ASN A 179 -4.01 -1.50 2.11
C ASN A 179 -4.58 -2.38 3.23
N PRO A 180 -5.91 -2.32 3.48
CA PRO A 180 -6.57 -3.18 4.45
C PRO A 180 -6.47 -4.68 4.08
N ASP A 181 -6.26 -4.96 2.80
CA ASP A 181 -6.02 -6.29 2.24
C ASP A 181 -4.72 -6.96 2.75
N PHE A 182 -3.82 -6.21 3.38
CA PHE A 182 -2.64 -6.78 4.07
C PHE A 182 -3.00 -7.44 5.41
N ILE A 183 -4.15 -7.09 5.99
CA ILE A 183 -4.60 -7.60 7.30
C ILE A 183 -5.83 -8.49 7.12
N LEU A 184 -6.71 -8.14 6.18
CA LEU A 184 -8.01 -8.75 6.00
C LEU A 184 -8.12 -9.39 4.61
N ASP A 185 -8.73 -10.56 4.53
CA ASP A 185 -9.05 -11.20 3.25
C ASP A 185 -10.28 -10.50 2.61
N VAL A 186 -10.03 -9.35 1.97
CA VAL A 186 -11.08 -8.52 1.36
C VAL A 186 -10.67 -8.01 -0.02
N HIS A 187 -11.62 -8.01 -0.95
CA HIS A 187 -11.39 -7.41 -2.27
C HIS A 187 -11.54 -5.88 -2.21
N LYS A 188 -10.42 -5.17 -2.34
CA LYS A 188 -10.38 -3.71 -2.39
C LYS A 188 -10.74 -3.20 -3.79
N SER A 189 -11.89 -2.54 -3.95
CA SER A 189 -12.26 -1.90 -5.22
C SER A 189 -11.50 -0.58 -5.43
N PRO A 190 -11.29 -0.12 -6.68
CA PRO A 190 -10.62 1.17 -6.97
C PRO A 190 -11.30 2.38 -6.30
N THR A 191 -12.62 2.34 -6.16
CA THR A 191 -13.38 3.38 -5.44
C THR A 191 -13.04 3.40 -3.96
N VAL A 192 -12.95 2.22 -3.32
CA VAL A 192 -12.56 2.12 -1.91
C VAL A 192 -11.10 2.56 -1.72
N ASP A 193 -10.20 2.15 -2.61
CA ASP A 193 -8.79 2.58 -2.60
C ASP A 193 -8.64 4.11 -2.67
N SER A 194 -9.44 4.77 -3.53
CA SER A 194 -9.48 6.23 -3.63
C SER A 194 -9.98 6.88 -2.33
N CYS A 195 -11.03 6.33 -1.71
CA CYS A 195 -11.56 6.82 -0.44
C CYS A 195 -10.56 6.65 0.71
N LEU A 196 -9.91 5.48 0.81
CA LEU A 196 -8.89 5.21 1.82
C LEU A 196 -7.66 6.09 1.65
N SER A 197 -7.28 6.42 0.40
CA SER A 197 -6.20 7.36 0.12
C SER A 197 -6.49 8.77 0.65
N VAL A 198 -7.75 9.23 0.61
CA VAL A 198 -8.16 10.51 1.21
C VAL A 198 -8.01 10.49 2.74
N ILE A 199 -8.41 9.40 3.39
CA ILE A 199 -8.27 9.21 4.84
C ILE A 199 -6.79 9.13 5.23
N ALA A 200 -6.00 8.36 4.48
CA ALA A 200 -4.56 8.23 4.69
C ALA A 200 -3.84 9.58 4.55
N GLN A 201 -4.21 10.39 3.55
CA GLN A 201 -3.64 11.73 3.41
C GLN A 201 -4.00 12.64 4.57
N THR A 202 -5.22 12.54 5.10
CA THR A 202 -5.63 13.28 6.30
C THR A 202 -4.79 12.87 7.52
N PHE A 203 -4.50 11.58 7.67
CA PHE A 203 -3.62 11.09 8.72
C PHE A 203 -2.17 11.57 8.54
N MET A 204 -1.66 11.59 7.31
CA MET A 204 -0.35 12.16 6.98
C MET A 204 -0.26 13.64 7.35
N ASP A 205 -1.28 14.42 6.98
CA ASP A 205 -1.35 15.85 7.29
C ASP A 205 -1.42 16.08 8.81
N ALA A 206 -2.05 15.17 9.58
CA ALA A 206 -2.09 15.23 11.04
C ALA A 206 -0.71 15.00 11.70
N CYS A 207 0.18 14.27 11.03
CA CYS A 207 1.56 14.03 11.49
C CYS A 207 2.53 15.16 11.11
N SER A 208 2.10 16.12 10.28
CA SER A 208 2.94 17.23 9.82
C SER A 208 2.96 18.40 10.81
N THR A 209 4.14 18.97 11.05
CA THR A 209 4.30 20.20 11.83
C THR A 209 3.85 21.45 11.06
N THR A 210 3.84 21.39 9.72
CA THR A 210 3.48 22.53 8.87
C THR A 210 1.99 22.88 8.93
N GLU A 211 1.68 24.15 9.18
CA GLU A 211 0.32 24.67 9.02
C GLU A 211 0.04 25.00 7.55
N HIS A 212 -1.06 24.46 7.02
CA HIS A 212 -1.50 24.75 5.66
C HIS A 212 -2.60 25.80 5.68
N ARG A 213 -2.37 26.94 5.01
CA ARG A 213 -3.42 27.92 4.74
C ARG A 213 -4.30 27.39 3.62
N LEU A 214 -5.54 27.01 3.96
CA LEU A 214 -6.50 26.51 2.99
C LEU A 214 -7.13 27.67 2.20
N GLY A 215 -7.20 27.50 0.89
CA GLY A 215 -7.76 28.46 -0.05
C GLY A 215 -8.62 27.77 -1.11
N LYS A 216 -9.14 28.54 -2.06
CA LYS A 216 -10.02 28.03 -3.13
C LYS A 216 -9.35 26.99 -4.03
N ASP A 217 -8.02 27.05 -4.15
CA ASP A 217 -7.23 26.12 -4.96
C ASP A 217 -6.69 24.93 -4.14
N SER A 218 -7.09 24.81 -2.86
CA SER A 218 -6.68 23.68 -2.04
C SER A 218 -7.35 22.38 -2.49
N PRO A 219 -6.62 21.25 -2.48
CA PRO A 219 -7.18 19.96 -2.81
C PRO A 219 -8.43 19.62 -1.98
N SER A 220 -9.44 19.01 -2.61
CA SER A 220 -10.73 18.73 -1.97
C SER A 220 -10.62 17.89 -0.71
N ASN A 221 -9.69 16.93 -0.65
CA ASN A 221 -9.40 16.14 0.55
C ASN A 221 -8.96 17.01 1.73
N LYS A 222 -8.14 18.05 1.50
CA LYS A 222 -7.72 19.00 2.54
C LYS A 222 -8.87 19.89 3.00
N LEU A 223 -9.76 20.28 2.08
CA LEU A 223 -10.97 21.03 2.42
C LEU A 223 -11.98 20.20 3.23
N LEU A 224 -12.10 18.91 2.94
CA LEU A 224 -13.04 18.00 3.62
C LEU A 224 -12.74 17.82 5.11
N PHE A 225 -11.46 17.73 5.48
CA PHE A 225 -11.00 17.51 6.87
C PHE A 225 -10.40 18.77 7.52
N ALA A 226 -10.59 19.94 6.91
CA ALA A 226 -10.05 21.21 7.36
C ALA A 226 -10.36 21.56 8.82
N LYS A 227 -11.56 21.21 9.29
CA LYS A 227 -12.01 21.49 10.67
C LYS A 227 -11.45 20.48 11.67
N ASP A 228 -11.22 19.24 11.24
CA ASP A 228 -10.83 18.13 12.10
C ASP A 228 -9.30 18.02 12.25
N ILE A 229 -8.54 18.55 11.28
CA ILE A 229 -7.08 18.41 11.24
C ILE A 229 -6.39 18.96 12.50
N THR A 230 -6.89 20.07 13.06
CA THR A 230 -6.34 20.64 14.30
C THR A 230 -6.49 19.68 15.47
N GLN A 231 -7.63 18.98 15.55
CA GLN A 231 -7.87 17.97 16.58
C GLN A 231 -6.97 16.75 16.37
N TYR A 232 -6.80 16.27 15.14
CA TYR A 232 -5.90 15.15 14.87
C TYR A 232 -4.44 15.48 15.14
N LYS A 233 -3.97 16.69 14.81
CA LYS A 233 -2.63 17.17 15.19
C LYS A 233 -2.45 17.20 16.70
N ALA A 234 -3.47 17.63 17.46
CA ALA A 234 -3.43 17.60 18.92
C ALA A 234 -3.34 16.16 19.45
N MET A 235 -4.07 15.22 18.85
CA MET A 235 -4.02 13.79 19.19
C MET A 235 -2.63 13.19 18.96
N VAL A 236 -2.01 13.48 17.81
CA VAL A 236 -0.65 13.05 17.48
C VAL A 236 0.36 13.59 18.50
N ARG A 237 0.28 14.88 18.85
CA ARG A 237 1.16 15.46 19.89
C ARG A 237 0.94 14.81 21.25
N ALA A 238 -0.32 14.57 21.63
CA ALA A 238 -0.65 13.89 22.88
C ALA A 238 -0.11 12.46 22.92
N PHE A 239 -0.19 11.72 21.80
CA PHE A 239 0.40 10.39 21.67
C PHE A 239 1.90 10.41 21.94
N TYR A 240 2.66 11.27 21.26
CA TYR A 240 4.12 11.32 21.46
C TYR A 240 4.52 11.73 22.87
N ASN A 241 3.81 12.69 23.48
CA ASN A 241 4.03 13.06 24.86
C ASN A 241 3.71 11.90 25.81
N GLY A 242 2.61 11.19 25.59
CA GLY A 242 2.23 10.01 26.36
C GLY A 242 3.29 8.92 26.31
N VAL A 243 3.74 8.55 25.11
CA VAL A 243 4.83 7.55 24.94
C VAL A 243 6.12 8.00 25.62
N ARG A 244 6.46 9.29 25.53
CA ARG A 244 7.64 9.83 26.22
C ARG A 244 7.55 9.67 27.74
N THR A 245 6.37 9.86 28.33
CA THR A 245 6.15 9.71 29.77
C THR A 245 6.05 8.26 30.27
N MET A 246 5.91 7.28 29.38
CA MET A 246 5.90 5.87 29.76
C MET A 246 7.25 5.44 30.36
N PRO A 247 7.27 4.42 31.23
CA PRO A 247 8.50 3.84 31.74
C PRO A 247 9.43 3.41 30.58
N PRO A 248 10.75 3.62 30.70
CA PRO A 248 11.69 3.16 29.69
C PRO A 248 11.72 1.63 29.63
N VAL A 249 11.85 1.09 28.43
CA VAL A 249 12.01 -0.36 28.20
C VAL A 249 13.50 -0.67 28.18
N THR A 250 13.94 -1.62 29.01
CA THR A 250 15.35 -2.01 29.05
C THR A 250 15.72 -2.87 27.84
N ASP A 251 16.99 -2.88 27.45
CA ASP A 251 17.47 -3.75 26.35
C ASP A 251 17.27 -5.23 26.67
N GLN A 252 17.33 -5.61 27.96
CA GLN A 252 17.05 -6.97 28.41
C GLN A 252 15.57 -7.34 28.18
N ASP A 253 14.64 -6.46 28.56
CA ASP A 253 13.21 -6.69 28.36
C ASP A 253 12.85 -6.73 26.86
N MET A 254 13.47 -5.85 26.07
CA MET A 254 13.28 -5.82 24.62
C MET A 254 13.83 -7.09 23.95
N ALA A 255 15.01 -7.56 24.36
CA ALA A 255 15.57 -8.82 23.87
C ALA A 255 14.70 -10.02 24.24
N ALA A 256 14.17 -10.08 25.46
CA ALA A 256 13.24 -11.13 25.89
C ALA A 256 11.93 -11.11 25.07
N TYR A 257 11.37 -9.92 24.84
CA TYR A 257 10.19 -9.73 23.99
C TYR A 257 10.43 -10.21 22.55
N LEU A 258 11.54 -9.82 21.93
CA LEU A 258 11.91 -10.24 20.58
C LEU A 258 12.15 -11.75 20.51
N HIS A 259 12.81 -12.34 21.51
CA HIS A 259 13.03 -13.79 21.55
C HIS A 259 11.71 -14.56 21.60
N HIS A 260 10.77 -14.14 22.45
CA HIS A 260 9.43 -14.74 22.51
C HIS A 260 8.69 -14.58 21.18
N LEU A 261 8.81 -13.42 20.52
CA LEU A 261 8.23 -13.20 19.20
C LEU A 261 8.83 -14.15 18.14
N SER A 262 10.15 -14.36 18.16
CA SER A 262 10.84 -15.29 17.25
C SER A 262 10.36 -16.74 17.45
N LEU A 263 10.15 -17.18 18.69
CA LEU A 263 9.62 -18.52 18.97
C LEU A 263 8.20 -18.71 18.44
N ASN A 264 7.34 -17.70 18.59
CA ASN A 264 5.95 -17.78 18.13
C ASN A 264 5.81 -17.88 16.59
N HIS A 265 6.79 -17.37 15.85
CA HIS A 265 6.79 -17.36 14.39
C HIS A 265 7.77 -18.35 13.79
N LEU A 266 8.36 -19.23 14.61
CA LEU A 266 9.31 -20.24 14.13
C LEU A 266 8.61 -21.19 13.14
N GLY A 267 9.20 -21.34 11.96
CA GLY A 267 8.68 -22.20 10.90
C GLY A 267 7.51 -21.62 10.10
N GLN A 268 7.08 -20.38 10.35
CA GLN A 268 6.07 -19.72 9.51
C GLN A 268 6.63 -19.22 8.16
N LEU A 269 7.95 -18.96 8.11
CA LEU A 269 8.64 -18.48 6.92
C LEU A 269 9.77 -19.45 6.56
N ASP A 270 9.91 -19.76 5.26
CA ASP A 270 11.03 -20.56 4.76
C ASP A 270 12.25 -19.67 4.53
N ALA A 271 13.27 -19.86 5.37
CA ALA A 271 14.52 -19.10 5.28
C ALA A 271 15.35 -19.48 4.04
N LYS A 272 15.19 -20.69 3.49
CA LYS A 272 16.06 -21.17 2.41
C LYS A 272 15.87 -20.40 1.11
N PRO A 273 14.64 -20.18 0.58
CA PRO A 273 14.42 -19.34 -0.60
C PRO A 273 14.90 -17.91 -0.38
N ALA A 274 14.67 -17.33 0.81
CA ALA A 274 15.11 -15.98 1.13
C ALA A 274 16.65 -15.85 1.08
N LEU A 275 17.37 -16.85 1.60
CA LEU A 275 18.84 -16.90 1.51
C LEU A 275 19.33 -17.09 0.07
N GLN A 276 18.65 -17.93 -0.72
CA GLN A 276 18.99 -18.13 -2.13
C GLN A 276 18.81 -16.85 -2.94
N GLU A 277 17.71 -16.12 -2.73
CA GLU A 277 17.48 -14.84 -3.38
C GLU A 277 18.52 -13.79 -2.92
N LEU A 278 18.76 -13.69 -1.61
CA LEU A 278 19.77 -12.77 -1.07
C LEU A 278 21.15 -13.03 -1.71
N PHE A 279 21.55 -14.30 -1.79
CA PHE A 279 22.82 -14.69 -2.36
C PHE A 279 22.89 -14.46 -3.88
N HIS A 280 21.98 -15.06 -4.66
CA HIS A 280 22.04 -15.03 -6.11
C HIS A 280 21.67 -13.68 -6.73
N THR A 281 20.88 -12.85 -6.05
CA THR A 281 20.46 -11.54 -6.57
C THR A 281 21.37 -10.41 -6.13
N TYR A 282 21.82 -10.41 -4.87
CA TYR A 282 22.57 -9.29 -4.31
C TYR A 282 24.04 -9.62 -4.11
N ILE A 283 24.37 -10.74 -3.45
CA ILE A 283 25.77 -11.06 -3.14
C ILE A 283 26.58 -11.28 -4.41
N THR A 284 26.13 -12.13 -5.32
CA THR A 284 26.85 -12.41 -6.58
C THR A 284 27.00 -11.15 -7.45
N ARG A 285 25.99 -10.28 -7.47
CA ARG A 285 25.96 -9.05 -8.28
C ARG A 285 26.94 -8.00 -7.76
N TYR A 286 27.08 -7.89 -6.45
CA TYR A 286 27.90 -6.86 -5.78
C TYR A 286 29.14 -7.47 -5.09
N TYR A 287 29.53 -8.68 -5.47
CA TYR A 287 30.53 -9.47 -4.77
C TYR A 287 31.86 -8.73 -4.59
N VAL A 288 32.39 -8.14 -5.66
CA VAL A 288 33.67 -7.41 -5.62
C VAL A 288 33.61 -6.25 -4.63
N GLN A 289 32.55 -5.43 -4.68
CA GLN A 289 32.41 -4.28 -3.78
C GLN A 289 32.26 -4.72 -2.32
N ILE A 290 31.57 -5.84 -2.08
CA ILE A 290 31.38 -6.38 -0.74
C ILE A 290 32.72 -6.87 -0.18
N ILE A 291 33.49 -7.66 -0.94
CA ILE A 291 34.79 -8.17 -0.51
C ILE A 291 35.77 -7.03 -0.22
N GLU A 292 35.89 -6.05 -1.12
CA GLU A 292 36.74 -4.88 -0.91
C GLU A 292 36.38 -4.14 0.40
N THR A 293 35.08 -3.97 0.67
CA THR A 293 34.63 -3.31 1.91
C THR A 293 34.96 -4.15 3.16
N LEU A 294 34.81 -5.47 3.08
CA LEU A 294 35.15 -6.40 4.18
C LEU A 294 36.66 -6.47 4.45
N GLU A 295 37.50 -6.25 3.44
CA GLU A 295 38.96 -6.19 3.58
C GLU A 295 39.46 -4.83 4.09
N VAL A 296 38.76 -3.74 3.80
CA VAL A 296 39.12 -2.40 4.32
C VAL A 296 38.84 -2.31 5.82
N ASP A 297 37.68 -2.80 6.26
CA ASP A 297 37.23 -2.69 7.65
C ASP A 297 38.10 -3.55 8.63
N PRO A 298 38.71 -2.95 9.68
CA PRO A 298 39.56 -3.68 10.63
C PRO A 298 38.84 -4.77 11.42
N ASP A 299 37.57 -4.53 11.81
CA ASP A 299 36.78 -5.48 12.60
C ASP A 299 36.40 -6.67 11.73
N CYS A 300 36.01 -6.43 10.47
CA CYS A 300 35.70 -7.48 9.50
C CYS A 300 36.93 -8.34 9.16
N ARG A 301 38.11 -7.72 9.03
CA ARG A 301 39.39 -8.44 8.85
C ARG A 301 39.72 -9.34 10.03
N SER A 302 39.56 -8.84 11.27
CA SER A 302 39.82 -9.64 12.48
C SER A 302 38.93 -10.89 12.58
N LEU A 303 37.73 -10.81 12.01
CA LEU A 303 36.74 -11.90 11.97
C LEU A 303 36.83 -12.77 10.71
N HIS A 304 37.78 -12.48 9.81
CA HIS A 304 37.99 -13.14 8.52
C HIS A 304 36.70 -13.26 7.68
N LEU A 305 35.89 -12.18 7.63
CA LEU A 305 34.57 -12.21 6.98
C LEU A 305 34.64 -12.34 5.45
N ALA A 306 35.63 -11.72 4.79
CA ALA A 306 35.82 -11.84 3.35
C ALA A 306 36.05 -13.31 2.94
N HIS A 307 37.01 -13.98 3.59
CA HIS A 307 37.28 -15.41 3.37
C HIS A 307 36.08 -16.31 3.66
N LYS A 308 35.26 -16.00 4.68
CA LYS A 308 34.02 -16.75 4.95
C LYS A 308 33.02 -16.60 3.81
N LEU A 309 32.89 -15.41 3.23
CA LEU A 309 32.01 -15.17 2.09
C LEU A 309 32.52 -15.89 0.83
N ASP A 310 33.83 -15.90 0.61
CA ASP A 310 34.46 -16.65 -0.49
C ASP A 310 34.18 -18.13 -0.38
N ASN A 311 34.32 -18.72 0.81
CA ASN A 311 33.98 -20.12 1.03
C ASN A 311 32.53 -20.44 0.69
N VAL A 312 31.60 -19.54 1.01
CA VAL A 312 30.19 -19.69 0.64
C VAL A 312 30.02 -19.62 -0.89
N MET A 313 30.75 -18.73 -1.56
CA MET A 313 30.76 -18.62 -3.02
C MET A 313 31.34 -19.87 -3.71
N CYS A 314 32.51 -20.35 -3.26
CA CYS A 314 33.15 -21.56 -3.78
C CYS A 314 32.20 -22.77 -3.59
N THR A 315 31.57 -22.90 -2.41
CA THR A 315 30.61 -23.98 -2.09
C THR A 315 29.35 -23.95 -2.97
N ILE A 316 28.77 -22.77 -3.22
CA ILE A 316 27.54 -22.64 -4.02
C ILE A 316 27.81 -22.85 -5.52
N ASN A 317 29.00 -22.48 -6.00
CA ASN A 317 29.41 -22.69 -7.39
C ASN A 317 29.92 -24.11 -7.67
N GLY A 318 30.05 -24.96 -6.64
CA GLY A 318 30.53 -26.33 -6.78
C GLY A 318 32.04 -26.44 -6.99
N GLU A 319 32.80 -25.40 -6.66
CA GLU A 319 34.27 -25.42 -6.71
C GLU A 319 34.82 -26.02 -5.41
N PRO A 320 35.83 -26.91 -5.47
CA PRO A 320 36.38 -27.53 -4.27
C PRO A 320 37.00 -26.47 -3.35
N THR A 321 36.57 -26.46 -2.09
CA THR A 321 37.03 -25.61 -0.96
C THR A 321 38.51 -25.77 -0.59
N SER A 322 39.33 -26.34 -1.48
CA SER A 322 40.77 -26.52 -1.31
C SER A 322 41.60 -25.55 -2.18
N MET A 323 40.95 -24.70 -2.99
CA MET A 323 41.61 -23.67 -3.82
C MET A 323 41.23 -22.23 -3.40
N CYS A 324 40.41 -22.11 -2.36
CA CYS A 324 40.14 -20.93 -1.54
C CYS A 324 40.77 -21.28 -0.16
#